data_AF-K1RQ05-F1
#
_entry.id   AF-K1RQ05-F1
#
_cell.length_a   1.000
_cell.length_b   1.000
_cell.length_c   1.000
_cell.angle_alpha   90.00
_cell.angle_beta   90.00
_cell.angle_gamma   90.00
#
_symmetry.space_group_name_H-M   'P 1'
#
loop_
_entity.id
_entity.type
_entity.pdbx_description
1 polymer ?
#
loop_
_entity_poly.entity_id
_entity_poly.type
_entity_poly.pdbx_seq_one_letter_code
_entity_poly.pdbx_strand_id
1 'polypeptide(L)'
;MKMATPETLKKEILSASLDERLKKAYVTEGNVKEQYDRYINLINEFEALFGKDRDVRLFSAPGRTEVGGNHTDHNHGRVLAAGINLDAIAAASKNDENIVRVKSEGYSMDVVDAADLSVNHNEMGHSPALVRGVLAGFKKYGYKIGGFDATTASRVIAGSGLSSSAA
;
A
#
# COMPACT_ATOMS: atom_id res chain seq x y z
N MET A 1 -12.14 -3.69 -7.24
CA MET A 1 -11.08 -3.79 -8.25
C MET A 1 -11.10 -5.19 -8.81
N LYS A 2 -11.08 -5.35 -10.15
CA LYS A 2 -11.03 -6.68 -10.76
C LYS A 2 -9.70 -7.34 -10.43
N MET A 3 -9.80 -8.65 -10.27
CA MET A 3 -8.73 -9.60 -10.04
C MET A 3 -8.15 -9.97 -11.41
N ALA A 4 -6.84 -9.86 -11.56
CA ALA A 4 -6.16 -9.98 -12.85
C ALA A 4 -4.70 -10.45 -12.67
N THR A 5 -4.16 -11.15 -13.66
CA THR A 5 -2.75 -11.53 -13.66
C THR A 5 -1.84 -10.30 -13.85
N PRO A 6 -0.57 -10.36 -13.40
CA PRO A 6 0.45 -9.38 -13.72
C PRO A 6 0.48 -8.96 -15.18
N GLU A 7 0.41 -9.91 -16.12
CA GLU A 7 0.41 -9.62 -17.55
C GLU A 7 -0.83 -8.82 -17.99
N THR A 8 -2.02 -9.21 -17.51
CA THR A 8 -3.26 -8.49 -17.80
C THR A 8 -3.22 -7.07 -17.25
N LEU A 9 -2.77 -6.87 -16.00
CA LEU A 9 -2.65 -5.53 -15.41
C LEU A 9 -1.67 -4.64 -16.18
N LYS A 10 -0.53 -5.17 -16.62
CA LYS A 10 0.42 -4.44 -17.47
C LYS A 10 -0.21 -4.02 -18.80
N LYS A 11 -0.95 -4.90 -19.46
CA LYS A 11 -1.69 -4.58 -20.70
C LYS A 11 -2.74 -3.50 -20.46
N GLU A 12 -3.49 -3.58 -19.38
CA GLU A 12 -4.51 -2.59 -19.01
C GLU A 12 -3.93 -1.19 -18.78
N ILE A 13 -2.75 -1.10 -18.16
CA ILE A 13 -2.01 0.16 -17.98
C ILE A 13 -1.55 0.68 -19.35
N LEU A 14 -0.84 -0.13 -20.14
CA LEU A 14 -0.27 0.27 -21.43
C LEU A 14 -1.35 0.66 -22.45
N SER A 15 -2.54 0.06 -22.38
CA SER A 15 -3.67 0.39 -23.25
C SER A 15 -4.49 1.59 -22.77
N ALA A 16 -4.04 2.30 -21.72
CA ALA A 16 -4.75 3.43 -21.09
C ALA A 16 -6.13 3.09 -20.52
N SER A 17 -6.46 1.80 -20.35
CA SER A 17 -7.79 1.39 -19.86
C SER A 17 -8.04 1.79 -18.40
N LEU A 18 -6.97 2.05 -17.63
CA LEU A 18 -7.03 2.49 -16.24
C LEU A 18 -6.95 4.01 -16.08
N ASP A 19 -6.75 4.79 -17.15
CA ASP A 19 -6.45 6.22 -17.06
C ASP A 19 -7.55 7.00 -16.34
N GLU A 20 -8.83 6.75 -16.66
CA GLU A 20 -9.95 7.43 -15.99
C GLU A 20 -10.03 7.14 -14.49
N ARG A 21 -9.52 5.99 -14.04
CA ARG A 21 -9.42 5.68 -12.62
C ARG A 21 -8.20 6.34 -11.99
N LEU A 22 -7.06 6.33 -12.67
CA LEU A 22 -5.83 6.99 -12.22
C LEU A 22 -6.01 8.52 -12.15
N LYS A 23 -6.76 9.13 -13.08
CA LYS A 23 -7.11 10.56 -13.05
C LYS A 23 -7.82 10.98 -11.76
N LYS A 24 -8.56 10.08 -11.11
CA LYS A 24 -9.19 10.37 -9.81
C LYS A 24 -8.18 10.58 -8.68
N ALA A 25 -6.98 10.00 -8.79
CA ALA A 25 -5.91 10.15 -7.81
C ALA A 25 -4.87 11.20 -8.25
N TYR A 26 -4.55 11.27 -9.54
CA TYR A 26 -3.42 12.06 -10.06
C TYR A 26 -3.83 13.30 -10.86
N VAL A 27 -5.13 13.51 -11.08
CA VAL A 27 -5.79 14.70 -11.63
C VAL A 27 -5.53 14.96 -13.12
N THR A 28 -4.27 15.06 -13.55
CA THR A 28 -3.90 15.44 -14.92
C THR A 28 -3.44 14.24 -15.74
N GLU A 29 -3.55 14.33 -17.07
CA GLU A 29 -3.06 13.29 -17.98
C GLU A 29 -1.56 13.09 -17.88
N GLY A 30 -0.78 14.18 -17.77
CA GLY A 30 0.66 14.13 -17.55
C GLY A 30 1.01 13.34 -16.29
N ASN A 31 0.38 13.67 -15.16
CA ASN A 31 0.63 12.97 -13.89
C ASN A 31 0.22 11.50 -13.95
N VAL A 32 -0.83 11.16 -14.70
CA VAL A 32 -1.24 9.76 -14.91
C VAL A 32 -0.19 8.99 -15.71
N LYS A 33 0.36 9.58 -16.79
CA LYS A 33 1.42 8.92 -17.57
C LYS A 33 2.69 8.68 -16.75
N GLU A 34 3.04 9.59 -15.84
CA GLU A 34 4.16 9.39 -14.90
C GLU A 34 3.99 8.20 -13.95
N GLN A 35 2.77 7.66 -13.80
CA GLN A 35 2.54 6.48 -12.96
C GLN A 35 2.72 5.16 -13.69
N TYR A 36 2.78 5.16 -15.03
CA TYR A 36 2.83 3.92 -15.81
C TYR A 36 4.03 3.07 -15.42
N ASP A 37 5.22 3.64 -15.53
CA ASP A 37 6.46 2.95 -15.17
C ASP A 37 6.46 2.52 -13.71
N ARG A 38 5.87 3.33 -12.84
CA ARG A 38 5.81 3.04 -11.41
C ARG A 38 4.95 1.81 -11.10
N TYR A 39 3.75 1.71 -11.68
CA TYR A 39 2.91 0.53 -11.52
C TYR A 39 3.47 -0.68 -12.28
N ILE A 40 4.06 -0.49 -13.47
CA ILE A 40 4.67 -1.59 -14.24
C ILE A 40 5.86 -2.19 -13.47
N ASN A 41 6.75 -1.36 -12.92
CA ASN A 41 7.88 -1.82 -12.12
C ASN A 41 7.42 -2.56 -10.86
N LEU A 42 6.41 -2.03 -10.17
CA LEU A 42 5.78 -2.67 -9.01
C LEU A 42 5.24 -4.07 -9.34
N ILE A 43 4.56 -4.21 -10.48
CA ILE A 43 4.01 -5.48 -10.96
C ILE A 43 5.13 -6.44 -11.38
N ASN A 44 6.20 -5.94 -12.01
CA ASN A 44 7.35 -6.76 -12.38
C ASN A 44 8.09 -7.31 -11.16
N GLU A 45 8.27 -6.51 -10.11
CA GLU A 45 8.85 -6.99 -8.84
C GLU A 45 7.93 -8.03 -8.20
N PHE A 46 6.61 -7.82 -8.22
CA PHE A 46 5.65 -8.79 -7.71
C PHE A 46 5.76 -10.12 -8.47
N GLU A 47 5.76 -10.07 -9.79
CA GLU A 47 5.86 -11.23 -10.67
C GLU A 47 7.16 -12.01 -10.42
N ALA A 48 8.29 -11.31 -10.26
CA ALA A 48 9.59 -11.91 -10.02
C ALA A 48 9.66 -12.65 -8.66
N LEU A 49 8.99 -12.13 -7.63
CA LEU A 49 9.03 -12.70 -6.28
C LEU A 49 7.98 -13.78 -6.05
N PHE A 50 6.79 -13.61 -6.62
CA PHE A 50 5.60 -14.37 -6.22
C PHE A 50 4.92 -15.13 -7.38
N GLY A 51 5.42 -14.95 -8.60
CA GLY A 51 4.98 -15.65 -9.80
C GLY A 51 3.98 -14.86 -10.65
N LYS A 52 3.86 -15.28 -11.92
CA LYS A 52 3.04 -14.65 -12.96
C LYS A 52 1.58 -15.09 -12.99
N ASP A 53 1.27 -16.25 -12.41
CA ASP A 53 -0.08 -16.83 -12.45
C ASP A 53 -0.90 -16.47 -11.19
N ARG A 54 -0.56 -15.33 -10.58
CA ARG A 54 -1.17 -14.82 -9.36
C ARG A 54 -2.31 -13.88 -9.69
N ASP A 55 -3.31 -13.87 -8.82
CA ASP A 55 -4.43 -12.96 -8.93
C ASP A 55 -4.17 -11.67 -8.14
N VAL A 56 -3.77 -10.62 -8.84
CA VAL A 56 -3.20 -9.39 -8.27
C VAL A 56 -4.21 -8.25 -8.28
N ARG A 57 -4.15 -7.41 -7.24
CA ARG A 57 -4.85 -6.13 -7.13
C ARG A 57 -3.88 -5.00 -6.87
N LEU A 58 -4.15 -3.83 -7.43
CA LEU A 58 -3.36 -2.62 -7.20
C LEU A 58 -4.05 -1.72 -6.17
N PHE A 59 -3.25 -1.11 -5.31
CA PHE A 59 -3.69 -0.21 -4.25
C PHE A 59 -2.86 1.07 -4.28
N SER A 60 -3.45 2.15 -3.80
CA SER A 60 -2.79 3.44 -3.57
C SER A 60 -3.37 4.04 -2.29
N ALA A 61 -2.49 4.53 -1.43
CA ALA A 61 -2.82 5.24 -0.21
C ALA A 61 -2.06 6.58 -0.21
N PRO A 62 -2.77 7.72 -0.27
CA PRO A 62 -2.12 9.02 -0.33
C PRO A 62 -1.53 9.42 1.02
N GLY A 63 -0.39 10.11 0.99
CA GLY A 63 0.03 10.94 2.10
C GLY A 63 -0.96 12.08 2.34
N ARG A 64 -0.75 12.83 3.42
CA ARG A 64 -1.61 13.98 3.75
C ARG A 64 -0.80 15.22 4.10
N THR A 65 -1.43 16.37 3.94
CA THR A 65 -0.97 17.64 4.50
C THR A 65 -2.03 18.21 5.43
N GLU A 66 -1.60 18.87 6.51
CA GLU A 66 -2.48 19.65 7.40
C GLU A 66 -2.58 21.06 6.86
N VAL A 67 -3.80 21.48 6.55
CA VAL A 67 -4.11 22.84 6.09
C VAL A 67 -4.38 23.75 7.29
N GLY A 68 -4.90 23.19 8.39
CA GLY A 68 -5.09 23.91 9.65
C GLY A 68 -5.52 23.00 10.80
N GLY A 69 -5.39 23.52 12.02
CA GLY A 69 -5.70 22.77 13.24
C GLY A 69 -4.58 21.86 13.74
N ASN A 70 -3.32 22.18 13.43
CA ASN A 70 -2.16 21.45 13.94
C ASN A 70 -2.18 21.35 15.47
N HIS A 71 -1.78 20.20 16.01
CA HIS A 71 -1.74 19.91 17.45
C HIS A 71 -3.10 20.04 18.18
N THR A 72 -4.23 20.01 17.46
CA THR A 72 -5.56 20.07 18.09
C THR A 72 -6.21 18.69 18.24
N ASP A 73 -5.78 17.70 17.46
CA ASP A 73 -6.35 16.36 17.41
C ASP A 73 -6.32 15.62 18.76
N HIS A 74 -5.18 15.63 19.43
CA HIS A 74 -4.98 15.02 20.74
C HIS A 74 -5.66 15.81 21.89
N ASN A 75 -6.23 16.98 21.58
CA ASN A 75 -7.00 17.81 22.51
C ASN A 75 -8.50 17.82 22.19
N HIS A 76 -8.98 16.85 21.38
CA HIS A 76 -10.36 16.77 20.89
C HIS A 76 -10.82 18.01 20.07
N GLY A 77 -9.86 18.71 19.44
CA GLY A 77 -10.12 19.82 18.53
C GLY A 77 -10.52 19.37 17.12
N ARG A 78 -10.41 20.27 16.15
CA ARG A 78 -10.78 20.02 14.75
C ARG A 78 -9.57 20.22 13.84
N VAL A 79 -9.35 19.27 12.94
CA VAL A 79 -8.28 19.31 11.94
C VAL A 79 -8.88 19.46 10.55
N LEU A 80 -8.25 20.27 9.71
CA LEU A 80 -8.47 20.31 8.27
C LEU A 80 -7.23 19.74 7.58
N ALA A 81 -7.38 18.57 6.95
CA ALA A 81 -6.30 17.91 6.23
C ALA A 81 -6.76 17.57 4.80
N ALA A 82 -5.79 17.50 3.88
CA ALA A 82 -6.00 17.12 2.50
C ALA A 82 -5.04 16.00 2.09
N GLY A 83 -5.54 15.01 1.34
CA GLY A 83 -4.69 14.03 0.68
C GLY A 83 -3.89 14.69 -0.43
N ILE A 84 -2.62 14.30 -0.57
CA ILE A 84 -1.74 14.77 -1.65
C ILE A 84 -1.56 13.67 -2.71
N ASN A 85 -1.01 14.03 -3.86
CA ASN A 85 -0.72 13.10 -4.95
C ASN A 85 0.58 12.29 -4.75
N LEU A 86 1.31 12.51 -3.64
CA LEU A 86 2.36 11.61 -3.18
C LEU A 86 1.70 10.48 -2.39
N ASP A 87 1.91 9.24 -2.81
CA ASP A 87 1.25 8.07 -2.26
C ASP A 87 2.23 6.90 -2.06
N ALA A 88 1.78 5.93 -1.26
CA ALA A 88 2.30 4.58 -1.27
C ALA A 88 1.40 3.73 -2.18
N ILE A 89 1.99 3.04 -3.15
CA ILE A 89 1.28 2.09 -4.02
C ILE A 89 1.65 0.67 -3.67
N ALA A 90 0.74 -0.27 -3.91
CA ALA A 90 0.97 -1.69 -3.69
C ALA A 90 0.38 -2.55 -4.81
N ALA A 91 1.09 -3.62 -5.18
CA ALA A 91 0.53 -4.75 -5.91
C ALA A 91 0.45 -5.92 -4.92
N ALA A 92 -0.76 -6.44 -4.66
CA ALA A 92 -0.96 -7.48 -3.66
C ALA A 92 -1.86 -8.60 -4.16
N SER A 93 -1.57 -9.82 -3.71
CA SER A 93 -2.36 -11.02 -3.98
C SER A 93 -2.51 -11.82 -2.69
N LYS A 94 -3.69 -12.40 -2.49
CA LYS A 94 -3.88 -13.38 -1.41
C LYS A 94 -2.95 -14.58 -1.64
N ASN A 95 -2.43 -15.17 -0.57
CA ASN A 95 -1.75 -16.46 -0.63
C ASN A 95 -2.54 -17.53 0.14
N ASP A 96 -2.12 -18.78 0.01
CA ASP A 96 -2.76 -19.93 0.67
C ASP A 96 -2.12 -20.24 2.04
N GLU A 97 -1.25 -19.34 2.50
CA GLU A 97 -0.61 -19.40 3.80
C GLU A 97 -1.28 -18.42 4.76
N ASN A 98 -0.94 -18.50 6.05
CA ASN A 98 -1.27 -17.44 7.00
C ASN A 98 -0.13 -16.44 7.14
N ILE A 99 0.75 -16.33 6.15
CA ILE A 99 1.92 -15.45 6.18
C ILE A 99 1.65 -14.21 5.33
N VAL A 100 1.85 -13.05 5.91
CA VAL A 100 1.90 -11.77 5.20
C VAL A 100 3.34 -11.47 4.82
N ARG A 101 3.59 -11.25 3.53
CA ARG A 101 4.90 -10.85 2.98
C ARG A 101 4.77 -9.50 2.31
N VAL A 102 5.56 -8.51 2.76
CA VAL A 102 5.55 -7.17 2.15
C VAL A 102 6.97 -6.81 1.74
N LYS A 103 7.20 -6.67 0.44
CA LYS A 103 8.47 -6.20 -0.10
C LYS A 103 8.35 -4.73 -0.52
N SER A 104 8.95 -3.84 0.27
CA SER A 104 9.04 -2.43 -0.08
C SER A 104 10.26 -2.16 -0.96
N GLU A 105 10.09 -1.29 -1.96
CA GLU A 105 11.17 -0.82 -2.84
C GLU A 105 12.33 -0.27 -2.00
N GLY A 106 13.54 -0.78 -2.22
CA GLY A 106 14.74 -0.37 -1.47
C GLY A 106 14.93 -0.98 -0.07
N TYR A 107 13.98 -1.80 0.42
CA TYR A 107 14.06 -2.44 1.75
C TYR A 107 14.00 -3.97 1.69
N SER A 108 14.38 -4.62 2.78
CA SER A 108 14.18 -6.06 2.98
C SER A 108 12.69 -6.41 3.04
N MET A 109 12.35 -7.66 2.76
CA MET A 109 10.98 -8.17 2.86
C MET A 109 10.57 -8.30 4.33
N ASP A 110 9.43 -7.72 4.68
CA ASP A 110 8.75 -7.95 5.94
C ASP A 110 7.95 -9.25 5.88
N VAL A 111 7.97 -10.01 6.98
CA VAL A 111 7.25 -11.27 7.10
C VAL A 111 6.51 -11.31 8.44
N VAL A 112 5.19 -11.49 8.40
CA VAL A 112 4.33 -11.52 9.59
C VAL A 112 3.40 -12.73 9.52
N ASP A 113 3.41 -13.57 10.55
CA ASP A 113 2.41 -14.63 10.71
C ASP A 113 1.09 -14.03 11.21
N ALA A 114 0.02 -14.19 10.43
CA ALA A 114 -1.33 -13.72 10.76
C ALA A 114 -2.04 -14.60 11.80
N ALA A 115 -1.50 -15.78 12.13
CA ALA A 115 -2.04 -16.64 13.17
C ALA A 115 -1.67 -16.14 14.59
N ASP A 116 -0.45 -15.64 14.76
CA ASP A 116 0.01 -15.00 16.00
C ASP A 116 -0.07 -13.47 15.86
N LEU A 117 -0.89 -12.81 16.68
CA LEU A 117 -1.01 -11.34 16.66
C LEU A 117 -0.54 -10.71 17.96
N SER A 118 0.20 -11.45 18.78
CA SER A 118 0.80 -10.93 20.01
C SER A 118 1.86 -9.88 19.68
N VAL A 119 2.10 -8.96 20.62
CA VAL A 119 3.14 -7.93 20.44
C VAL A 119 4.50 -8.62 20.38
N ASN A 120 5.20 -8.46 19.26
CA ASN A 120 6.56 -8.93 19.08
C ASN A 120 7.55 -7.77 19.33
N HIS A 121 8.30 -7.83 20.42
CA HIS A 121 9.26 -6.78 20.77
C HIS A 121 10.41 -6.63 19.77
N ASN A 122 10.74 -7.68 19.01
CA ASN A 122 11.78 -7.60 17.97
C ASN A 122 11.35 -6.76 16.76
N GLU A 123 10.04 -6.51 16.61
CA GLU A 123 9.49 -5.71 15.51
C GLU A 123 9.30 -4.23 15.91
N MET A 124 9.58 -3.89 17.17
CA MET A 124 9.35 -2.54 17.68
C MET A 124 10.12 -1.49 16.87
N GLY A 125 9.41 -0.47 16.39
CA GLY A 125 9.99 0.58 15.54
C GLY A 125 10.17 0.19 14.07
N HIS A 126 9.73 -1.01 13.66
CA HIS A 126 9.85 -1.50 12.29
C HIS A 126 8.46 -1.79 11.68
N SER A 127 8.38 -1.81 10.35
CA SER A 127 7.13 -2.01 9.60
C SER A 127 6.37 -3.32 9.89
N PRO A 128 6.99 -4.46 10.23
CA PRO A 128 6.25 -5.66 10.62
C PRO A 128 5.29 -5.44 11.80
N ALA A 129 5.67 -4.60 12.78
CA ALA A 129 4.80 -4.28 13.91
C ALA A 129 3.54 -3.51 13.47
N LEU A 130 3.66 -2.64 12.45
CA LEU A 130 2.50 -1.94 11.88
C LEU A 130 1.56 -2.92 11.17
N VAL A 131 2.11 -3.81 10.34
CA VAL A 131 1.34 -4.86 9.65
C VAL A 131 0.59 -5.72 10.67
N ARG A 132 1.28 -6.19 11.71
CA ARG A 132 0.68 -6.98 12.79
C ARG A 132 -0.42 -6.23 13.53
N GLY A 133 -0.19 -4.96 13.85
CA GLY A 133 -1.18 -4.09 14.50
C GLY A 133 -2.45 -3.91 13.65
N VAL A 134 -2.29 -3.72 12.34
CA VAL A 134 -3.42 -3.62 11.40
C VAL A 134 -4.21 -4.93 11.35
N LEU A 135 -3.54 -6.08 11.26
CA LEU A 135 -4.20 -7.40 11.30
C LEU A 135 -4.94 -7.64 12.63
N ALA A 136 -4.33 -7.29 13.76
CA ALA A 136 -4.95 -7.36 15.08
C ALA A 136 -6.20 -6.47 15.16
N GLY A 137 -6.14 -5.26 14.61
CA GLY A 137 -7.28 -4.35 14.48
C GLY A 137 -8.42 -4.99 13.68
N PHE A 138 -8.16 -5.48 12.47
CA PHE A 138 -9.17 -6.14 11.64
C PHE A 138 -9.81 -7.33 12.36
N LYS A 139 -9.02 -8.18 13.02
CA LYS A 139 -9.53 -9.32 13.79
C LYS A 139 -10.42 -8.86 14.96
N LYS A 140 -10.03 -7.80 15.67
CA LYS A 140 -10.83 -7.21 16.77
C LYS A 140 -12.19 -6.72 16.31
N TYR A 141 -12.30 -6.19 15.09
CA TYR A 141 -13.56 -5.75 14.48
C TYR A 141 -14.37 -6.90 13.83
N GLY A 142 -13.94 -8.16 13.97
CA GLY A 142 -14.66 -9.34 13.48
C GLY A 142 -14.43 -9.65 11.99
N TYR A 143 -13.46 -9.00 11.35
CA TYR A 143 -13.11 -9.30 9.96
C TYR A 143 -12.27 -10.58 9.87
N LYS A 144 -12.43 -11.30 8.75
CA LYS A 144 -11.55 -12.42 8.40
C LYS A 144 -10.21 -11.88 7.93
N ILE A 145 -9.13 -12.39 8.52
CA ILE A 145 -7.75 -12.12 8.12
C ILE A 145 -7.12 -13.38 7.53
N GLY A 146 -6.00 -13.24 6.83
CA GLY A 146 -5.21 -14.32 6.25
C GLY A 146 -3.93 -13.78 5.62
N GLY A 147 -3.11 -14.68 5.06
CA GLY A 147 -1.86 -14.30 4.40
C GLY A 147 -2.08 -13.63 3.05
N PHE A 148 -1.13 -12.78 2.68
CA PHE A 148 -1.03 -12.17 1.35
C PHE A 148 0.43 -11.81 1.06
N ASP A 149 0.76 -11.76 -0.22
CA ASP A 149 2.03 -11.25 -0.71
C ASP A 149 1.80 -9.87 -1.32
N ALA A 150 2.71 -8.93 -1.09
CA ALA A 150 2.64 -7.58 -1.65
C ALA A 150 4.03 -7.03 -2.00
N THR A 151 4.10 -6.28 -3.08
CA THR A 151 5.19 -5.32 -3.34
C THR A 151 4.67 -3.90 -3.14
N THR A 152 5.50 -3.00 -2.63
CA THR A 152 5.11 -1.61 -2.37
C THR A 152 6.19 -0.63 -2.84
N ALA A 153 5.76 0.57 -3.25
CA ALA A 153 6.65 1.67 -3.61
C ALA A 153 6.03 3.00 -3.16
N SER A 154 6.81 3.85 -2.48
CA SER A 154 6.29 5.10 -1.90
C SER A 154 7.03 6.32 -2.46
N ARG A 155 6.25 7.34 -2.82
CA ARG A 155 6.76 8.70 -3.07
C ARG A 155 6.52 9.63 -1.88
N VAL A 156 5.90 9.14 -0.80
CA VAL A 156 5.75 9.91 0.45
C VAL A 156 7.10 9.96 1.16
N ILE A 157 7.67 11.15 1.25
CA ILE A 157 9.02 11.34 1.80
C ILE A 157 9.02 10.92 3.29
N ALA A 158 9.87 9.96 3.66
CA ALA A 158 10.02 9.53 5.04
C ALA A 158 10.46 10.71 5.93
N GLY A 159 9.84 10.84 7.12
CA GLY A 159 10.18 11.90 8.09
C GLY A 159 9.76 13.33 7.70
N SER A 160 9.05 13.52 6.59
CA SER A 160 8.61 14.83 6.10
C SER A 160 7.38 15.43 6.81
N GLY A 161 6.79 14.72 7.77
CA GLY A 161 5.49 15.08 8.35
C GLY A 161 4.29 14.80 7.45
N LEU A 162 4.49 14.26 6.23
CA LEU A 162 3.42 13.91 5.28
C LEU A 162 2.74 12.56 5.56
N SER A 163 2.97 12.00 6.76
CA SER A 163 2.37 10.76 7.25
C SER A 163 2.70 9.52 6.40
N SER A 164 3.98 9.31 6.08
CA SER A 164 4.44 8.13 5.34
C SER A 164 4.18 6.79 6.03
N SER A 165 3.93 6.79 7.35
CA SER A 165 3.54 5.59 8.10
C SER A 165 2.04 5.32 8.11
N ALA A 166 1.22 6.32 7.75
CA ALA A 166 -0.23 6.18 7.63
C ALA A 166 -0.67 5.90 6.18
N ALA A 167 0.12 6.32 5.21
CA ALA A 167 0.03 5.91 3.81
C ALA A 167 0.61 4.51 3.64
#